data_AF-A0AAW9EBJ0-F1
#
_entry.id   AF-A0AAW9EBJ0-F1
#
_cell.length_a   1.000
_cell.length_b   1.000
_cell.length_c   1.000
_cell.angle_alpha   90.00
_cell.angle_beta   90.00
_cell.angle_gamma   90.00
#
_symmetry.space_group_name_H-M   'P 1'
#
loop_
_entity.id
_entity.type
_entity.pdbx_description
1 polymer ?
#
loop_
_entity_poly.entity_id
_entity_poly.type
_entity_poly.pdbx_seq_one_letter_code
_entity_poly.pdbx_strand_id
1 'polypeptide(L)'
;SQAAALTAVAPMGLMLGIDPKMLVAFFPASYGYFVLPTYPSDLACIGFDRSGTTRIGKFIINHSFILPGLIGVSCACVVSYLLVQTFF
;
A
#
# COMPACT_ATOMS: atom_id res chain seq x y z
N SER A 1 -10.23 -3.32 -3.17
CA SER A 1 -10.53 -1.87 -3.35
C SER A 1 -10.10 -1.13 -2.09
N GLN A 2 -9.25 -0.11 -2.22
CA GLN A 2 -8.74 0.69 -1.09
C GLN A 2 -9.86 1.48 -0.39
N ALA A 3 -10.74 2.08 -1.19
CA ALA A 3 -11.91 2.78 -0.69
C ALA A 3 -12.78 1.84 0.16
N ALA A 4 -13.03 0.61 -0.31
CA ALA A 4 -13.79 -0.38 0.44
C ALA A 4 -13.12 -0.74 1.79
N ALA A 5 -11.79 -0.93 1.79
CA ALA A 5 -11.03 -1.20 3.01
C ALA A 5 -11.13 -0.03 3.99
N LEU A 6 -10.99 1.21 3.51
CA LEU A 6 -11.14 2.39 4.35
C LEU A 6 -12.57 2.53 4.89
N THR A 7 -13.59 2.34 4.05
CA THR A 7 -14.99 2.45 4.48
C THR A 7 -15.35 1.42 5.54
N ALA A 8 -14.69 0.26 5.56
CA ALA A 8 -14.86 -0.74 6.60
C ALA A 8 -14.10 -0.36 7.88
N VAL A 9 -12.83 0.05 7.77
CA VAL A 9 -11.92 0.21 8.91
C VAL A 9 -12.04 1.57 9.60
N ALA A 10 -12.28 2.66 8.87
CA ALA A 10 -12.32 4.01 9.43
C ALA A 10 -13.43 4.20 10.48
N PRO A 11 -14.69 3.74 10.27
CA PRO A 11 -15.72 3.84 11.30
C PRO A 11 -15.35 3.06 12.57
N MET A 12 -14.78 1.85 12.41
CA MET A 12 -14.32 1.04 13.55
C MET A 12 -13.21 1.75 14.33
N GLY A 13 -12.25 2.37 13.64
CA GLY A 13 -11.18 3.13 14.28
C GLY A 13 -11.70 4.31 15.11
N LEU A 14 -12.68 5.06 14.57
CA LEU A 14 -13.34 6.15 15.29
C LEU A 14 -14.08 5.65 16.53
N MET A 15 -14.79 4.52 16.42
CA MET A 15 -15.49 3.90 17.56
C MET A 15 -14.54 3.44 18.67
N LEU A 16 -13.32 3.06 18.31
CA LEU A 16 -12.26 2.69 19.27
C LEU A 16 -11.52 3.89 19.86
N GLY A 17 -11.92 5.12 19.52
CA GLY A 17 -11.32 6.35 20.04
C GLY A 17 -10.00 6.74 19.38
N ILE A 18 -9.68 6.19 18.19
CA ILE A 18 -8.51 6.61 17.43
C ILE A 18 -8.75 8.03 16.91
N ASP A 19 -7.78 8.93 17.13
CA ASP A 19 -7.82 10.30 16.62
C ASP A 19 -8.00 10.28 15.08
N PRO A 20 -8.99 11.01 14.53
CA PRO A 20 -9.17 11.16 13.09
C PRO A 20 -7.90 11.52 12.32
N LYS A 21 -7.02 12.35 12.90
CA LYS A 21 -5.73 12.72 12.29
C LYS A 21 -4.84 11.50 12.08
N MET A 22 -4.84 10.58 13.04
CA MET A 22 -4.06 9.33 12.97
C MET A 22 -4.65 8.35 11.94
N LEU A 23 -5.97 8.29 11.82
CA LEU A 23 -6.62 7.50 10.77
C LEU A 23 -6.24 8.01 9.37
N VAL A 24 -6.17 9.32 9.18
CA VAL A 24 -5.72 9.93 7.92
C VAL A 24 -4.22 9.67 7.71
N ALA A 25 -3.39 9.77 8.75
CA ALA A 25 -1.95 9.51 8.65
C ALA A 25 -1.64 8.10 8.13
N PHE A 26 -2.43 7.11 8.54
CA PHE A 26 -2.28 5.72 8.11
C PHE A 26 -3.16 5.34 6.90
N PHE A 27 -3.77 6.32 6.22
CA PHE A 27 -4.50 6.06 4.97
C PHE A 27 -3.68 5.26 3.92
N PRO A 28 -2.36 5.52 3.73
CA PRO A 28 -1.54 4.74 2.82
C PRO A 28 -1.50 3.24 3.13
N ALA A 29 -1.73 2.81 4.39
CA ALA A 29 -1.78 1.41 4.77
C ALA A 29 -2.92 0.63 4.08
N SER A 30 -3.95 1.33 3.59
CA SER A 30 -5.02 0.73 2.79
C SER A 30 -4.56 0.32 1.38
N TYR A 31 -3.39 0.79 0.93
CA TYR A 31 -2.82 0.48 -0.38
C TYR A 31 -2.26 -0.95 -0.42
N GLY A 32 -3.13 -1.92 -0.74
CA GLY A 32 -2.76 -3.33 -0.90
C GLY A 32 -2.63 -3.81 -2.36
N TYR A 33 -2.72 -2.92 -3.35
CA TYR A 33 -2.83 -3.34 -4.76
C TYR A 33 -1.57 -4.05 -5.29
N PHE A 34 -0.42 -3.74 -4.72
CA PHE A 34 0.83 -4.38 -5.09
C PHE A 34 0.96 -5.83 -4.60
N VAL A 35 0.02 -6.36 -3.80
CA VAL A 35 0.10 -7.73 -3.26
C VAL A 35 -0.24 -8.79 -4.32
N LEU A 36 -1.14 -8.45 -5.24
CA LEU A 36 -1.52 -9.31 -6.35
C LEU A 36 -1.22 -8.56 -7.65
N PRO A 37 -0.30 -9.04 -8.51
CA PRO A 37 0.08 -8.38 -9.75
C PRO A 37 -0.97 -8.62 -10.85
N THR A 38 -2.23 -8.30 -10.56
CA THR A 38 -3.37 -8.49 -11.47
C THR A 38 -3.60 -7.29 -12.36
N TYR A 39 -2.86 -6.20 -12.17
CA TYR A 39 -3.02 -4.98 -12.95
C TYR A 39 -2.36 -5.11 -14.32
N PRO A 40 -3.02 -4.66 -15.41
CA PRO A 40 -2.45 -4.69 -16.74
C PRO A 40 -1.10 -3.96 -16.84
N SER A 41 -0.90 -2.90 -16.04
CA SER A 41 0.37 -2.16 -15.97
C SER A 41 1.53 -3.01 -15.44
N ASP A 42 1.29 -3.83 -14.42
CA ASP A 42 2.32 -4.67 -13.81
C ASP A 42 2.73 -5.80 -14.76
N LEU A 43 1.73 -6.39 -15.42
CA LEU A 43 1.94 -7.42 -16.43
C LEU A 43 2.65 -6.86 -17.67
N ALA A 44 2.30 -5.65 -18.11
CA ALA A 44 2.99 -4.95 -19.19
C ALA A 44 4.43 -4.62 -18.81
N CYS A 45 4.68 -4.17 -17.57
CA CYS A 45 6.03 -3.90 -17.07
C CYS A 45 6.91 -5.16 -17.15
N ILE A 46 6.40 -6.31 -16.69
CA ILE A 46 7.09 -7.60 -16.83
C ILE A 46 7.32 -7.95 -18.31
N GLY A 47 6.31 -7.79 -19.16
CA GLY A 47 6.39 -8.14 -20.58
C GLY A 47 7.40 -7.30 -21.37
N PHE A 48 7.56 -6.02 -21.02
CA PHE A 48 8.53 -5.12 -21.67
C PHE A 48 9.92 -5.14 -21.02
N ASP A 49 10.06 -5.74 -19.84
CA ASP A 49 11.34 -5.77 -19.13
C ASP A 49 12.32 -6.79 -19.72
N ARG A 50 13.25 -6.27 -20.52
CA ARG A 50 14.34 -7.06 -21.11
C ARG A 50 15.47 -7.40 -20.13
N SER A 51 15.54 -6.73 -18.99
CA SER A 51 16.57 -6.98 -17.97
C SER A 51 16.25 -8.20 -17.10
N GLY A 52 14.98 -8.61 -17.05
CA GLY A 52 14.51 -9.71 -16.21
C GLY A 52 14.47 -9.36 -14.71
N THR A 53 14.54 -8.08 -14.36
CA THR A 53 14.46 -7.59 -12.98
C THR A 53 13.04 -7.61 -12.43
N THR A 54 12.05 -7.57 -13.31
CA THR A 54 10.63 -7.72 -13.01
C THR A 54 10.12 -9.08 -13.46
N ARG A 55 9.45 -9.80 -12.55
CA ARG A 55 8.99 -11.18 -12.79
C ARG A 55 7.98 -11.63 -11.75
N ILE A 56 7.15 -12.59 -12.14
CA ILE A 56 6.35 -13.42 -11.23
C ILE A 56 7.09 -14.75 -11.04
N GLY A 57 7.27 -15.16 -9.80
CA GLY A 57 7.92 -16.40 -9.40
C GLY A 57 6.95 -17.58 -9.40
N LYS A 58 7.20 -18.56 -8.51
CA LYS A 58 6.39 -19.79 -8.40
C LYS A 58 4.94 -19.52 -7.96
N PHE A 59 4.71 -18.47 -7.19
CA PHE A 59 3.40 -18.08 -6.68
C PHE A 59 3.07 -16.66 -7.14
N ILE A 60 1.78 -16.36 -7.33
CA ILE A 60 1.30 -15.05 -7.76
C ILE A 60 1.77 -13.93 -6.82
N ILE A 61 1.82 -14.20 -5.51
CA ILE A 61 2.32 -13.28 -4.47
C ILE A 61 3.84 -13.12 -4.47
N ASN A 62 4.58 -14.02 -5.10
CA ASN A 62 6.04 -13.97 -5.15
C ASN A 62 6.47 -13.25 -6.43
N HIS A 63 6.39 -11.92 -6.42
CA HIS A 63 6.76 -11.10 -7.58
C HIS A 63 7.61 -9.90 -7.17
N SER A 64 8.36 -9.37 -8.12
CA SER A 64 9.32 -8.28 -7.94
C SER A 64 8.72 -7.00 -7.34
N PHE A 65 7.43 -6.74 -7.58
CA PHE A 65 6.75 -5.50 -7.12
C PHE A 65 6.37 -5.51 -5.63
N ILE A 66 6.50 -6.63 -4.92
CA ILE A 66 6.27 -6.68 -3.47
C ILE A 66 7.19 -5.70 -2.73
N LEU A 67 8.49 -5.73 -3.04
CA LEU A 67 9.47 -4.91 -2.34
C LEU A 67 9.25 -3.40 -2.59
N PRO A 68 9.14 -2.90 -3.84
CA PRO A 68 8.77 -1.51 -4.10
C PRO A 68 7.47 -1.08 -3.43
N GLY A 69 6.44 -1.93 -3.45
CA GLY A 69 5.15 -1.63 -2.81
C GLY A 69 5.25 -1.49 -1.29
N LEU A 70 5.96 -2.40 -0.62
CA LEU A 70 6.23 -2.33 0.82
C LEU A 70 7.02 -1.08 1.18
N ILE A 71 8.06 -0.73 0.41
CA ILE A 71 8.84 0.49 0.62
C ILE A 71 7.94 1.72 0.51
N GLY A 72 7.11 1.80 -0.54
CA GLY A 72 6.22 2.94 -0.75
C GLY A 72 5.22 3.12 0.40
N VAL A 73 4.53 2.05 0.80
CA VAL A 73 3.53 2.09 1.88
C VAL A 73 4.18 2.39 3.23
N SER A 74 5.28 1.72 3.56
CA SER A 74 5.97 1.93 4.83
C SER A 74 6.52 3.35 4.96
N CYS A 75 7.20 3.86 3.93
CA CYS A 75 7.68 5.24 3.89
C CYS A 75 6.53 6.25 4.04
N ALA A 76 5.43 6.06 3.28
CA ALA A 76 4.27 6.95 3.36
C ALA A 76 3.67 6.99 4.77
N CYS A 77 3.45 5.83 5.39
CA CYS A 77 2.93 5.74 6.76
C CYS A 77 3.86 6.40 7.78
N VAL A 78 5.18 6.16 7.69
CA VAL A 78 6.15 6.74 8.61
C VAL A 78 6.19 8.27 8.48
N VAL A 79 6.27 8.78 7.24
CA VAL A 79 6.31 10.23 7.00
C VAL A 79 5.02 10.89 7.45
N SER A 80 3.85 10.34 7.09
CA SER A 80 2.55 10.88 7.52
C SER A 80 2.39 10.87 9.04
N TYR A 81 2.84 9.82 9.73
CA TYR A 81 2.86 9.77 11.19
C TYR A 81 3.73 10.88 11.78
N LEU A 82 4.97 11.06 11.28
CA LEU A 82 5.88 12.10 11.75
C LEU A 82 5.32 13.50 11.52
N LEU A 83 4.65 13.73 10.37
CA LEU A 83 3.99 15.00 10.09
C LEU A 83 2.87 15.29 11.09
N VAL A 84 2.03 14.30 11.42
CA VAL A 84 1.00 14.48 12.45
C VAL A 84 1.63 14.82 13.80
N GLN A 85 2.66 14.09 14.24
CA GLN A 85 3.33 14.35 15.52
C GLN A 85 4.04 15.71 15.60
N THR A 86 4.48 16.26 14.46
CA THR A 86 5.25 17.51 14.43
C THR A 86 4.35 18.75 14.31
N PHE A 87 3.22 18.64 13.60
CA PHE A 87 2.41 19.80 13.22
C PHE A 87 1.01 19.84 13.86
N PHE A 88 0.56 18.78 14.54
CA PHE A 88 -0.81 18.65 15.04
C PHE A 88 -0.91 18.07 16.44
#